data_AF-A0A818U8F3-F1
#
_entry.id   AF-A0A818U8F3-F1
#
_cell.length_a   1.000
_cell.length_b   1.000
_cell.length_c   1.000
_cell.angle_alpha   90.00
_cell.angle_beta   90.00
_cell.angle_gamma   90.00
#
_symmetry.space_group_name_H-M   'P 1'
#
loop_
_entity.id
_entity.type
_entity.pdbx_description
1 polymer ?
#
loop_
_entity_poly.entity_id
_entity_poly.type
_entity_poly.pdbx_seq_one_letter_code
_entity_poly.pdbx_strand_id
1 'polypeptide(L)'
;MYSLLRPTWVQADLDAVSHNVRELKRFIGEKVRLMAVVKVNAYGHGFVEIARTALASGATWLGVAILDEALLLCRQLTKDALILVLGYVPPQHLSLASHSKITMTGISLA
;
A
#
# COMPACT_ATOMS: atom_id res chain seq x y z
N MET A 1 -1.51 22.72 -13.31
CA MET A 1 -0.05 22.91 -13.08
C MET A 1 0.09 23.62 -11.75
N TYR A 2 0.64 22.97 -10.72
CA TYR A 2 0.85 23.60 -9.42
C TYR A 2 1.90 24.71 -9.57
N SER A 3 1.56 25.95 -9.20
CA SER A 3 2.54 27.04 -9.12
C SER A 3 3.27 26.94 -7.79
N LEU A 4 4.23 26.02 -7.71
CA LEU A 4 5.13 25.95 -6.57
C LEU A 4 6.13 27.10 -6.69
N LEU A 5 6.22 27.93 -5.64
CA LEU A 5 7.20 29.03 -5.58
C LEU A 5 8.67 28.53 -5.58
N ARG A 6 8.87 27.24 -5.32
CA ARG A 6 10.18 26.57 -5.35
C ARG A 6 10.26 25.61 -6.55
N PRO A 7 11.28 25.73 -7.42
CA PRO A 7 11.37 24.93 -8.66
C PRO A 7 11.90 23.50 -8.44
N THR A 8 11.97 23.02 -7.19
CA THR A 8 12.45 21.68 -6.85
C THR A 8 11.27 20.75 -6.58
N TRP A 9 11.20 19.67 -7.35
CA TRP A 9 10.13 18.68 -7.30
C TRP A 9 10.67 17.29 -7.65
N VAL A 10 9.88 16.25 -7.37
CA VAL A 10 10.16 14.86 -7.72
C VAL A 10 9.03 14.35 -8.60
N GLN A 11 9.36 13.61 -9.67
CA GLN A 11 8.39 12.89 -10.48
C GLN A 11 8.44 11.40 -10.13
N ALA A 12 7.28 10.81 -9.86
CA ALA A 12 7.12 9.37 -9.91
C ALA A 12 6.44 8.99 -11.23
N ASP A 13 7.05 8.08 -11.98
CA ASP A 13 6.49 7.54 -13.22
C ASP A 13 5.54 6.38 -12.90
N LEU A 14 4.23 6.61 -13.06
CA LEU A 14 3.21 5.60 -12.78
C LEU A 14 3.14 4.52 -13.88
N ASP A 15 3.56 4.82 -15.11
CA ASP A 15 3.61 3.82 -16.18
C ASP A 15 4.73 2.81 -15.90
N ALA A 16 5.87 3.28 -15.39
CA ALA A 16 6.95 2.41 -14.92
C ALA A 16 6.50 1.49 -13.78
N VAL A 17 5.76 2.04 -12.80
CA VAL A 17 5.17 1.24 -11.70
C VAL A 17 4.22 0.18 -12.24
N SER A 18 3.32 0.58 -13.14
CA SER A 18 2.35 -0.33 -13.75
C SER A 18 3.02 -1.45 -14.54
N HIS A 19 4.02 -1.10 -15.35
CA HIS A 19 4.83 -2.06 -16.10
C HIS A 19 5.50 -3.08 -15.18
N ASN A 20 6.19 -2.61 -14.13
CA ASN A 20 6.90 -3.48 -13.19
C ASN A 20 5.96 -4.46 -12.47
N VAL A 21 4.79 -3.99 -12.04
CA VAL A 21 3.79 -4.84 -11.38
C VAL A 21 3.24 -5.89 -12.34
N ARG A 22 2.94 -5.51 -13.59
CA ARG A 22 2.45 -6.44 -14.62
C ARG A 22 3.49 -7.49 -14.97
N GLU A 23 4.76 -7.11 -15.11
CA GLU A 23 5.85 -8.05 -15.39
C GLU A 23 6.05 -9.04 -14.25
N LEU A 24 6.02 -8.58 -13.00
CA LEU A 24 6.06 -9.48 -11.84
C LEU A 24 4.87 -10.42 -11.82
N LYS A 25 3.65 -9.94 -12.10
CA LYS A 25 2.45 -10.77 -12.19
C LYS A 25 2.54 -11.81 -13.30
N ARG A 26 3.05 -11.44 -14.48
CA ARG A 26 3.32 -12.35 -15.59
C ARG A 26 4.32 -13.43 -15.20
N PHE A 27 5.38 -13.05 -14.48
CA PHE A 27 6.43 -13.97 -14.04
C PHE A 27 5.95 -14.97 -12.98
N ILE A 28 5.24 -14.51 -11.93
CA ILE A 28 4.78 -15.39 -10.84
C ILE A 28 3.50 -16.17 -11.20
N GLY A 29 2.78 -15.74 -12.23
CA GLY A 29 1.54 -16.36 -12.73
C GLY A 29 0.27 -15.91 -11.98
N GLU A 30 -0.88 -16.19 -12.61
CA GLU A 30 -2.18 -15.68 -12.13
C GLU A 30 -2.62 -16.23 -10.77
N LYS A 31 -2.22 -17.47 -10.45
CA LYS A 31 -2.60 -18.12 -9.19
C LYS A 31 -1.89 -17.55 -7.96
N VAL A 32 -0.78 -16.83 -8.16
CA VAL A 32 0.00 -16.24 -7.07
C VAL A 32 -0.44 -14.79 -6.87
N ARG A 33 -0.84 -14.46 -5.64
CA ARG A 33 -1.18 -13.09 -5.26
C ARG A 33 0.10 -12.26 -5.07
N LEU A 34 0.10 -11.06 -5.63
CA LEU A 34 1.18 -10.09 -5.44
C LEU A 34 0.78 -9.07 -4.37
N MET A 35 1.70 -8.80 -3.44
CA MET A 35 1.60 -7.73 -2.45
C MET A 35 2.57 -6.60 -2.84
N ALA A 36 2.04 -5.40 -3.07
CA ALA A 36 2.85 -4.21 -3.24
C ALA A 36 3.13 -3.58 -1.87
N VAL A 37 4.39 -3.55 -1.45
CA VAL A 37 4.79 -2.92 -0.19
C VAL A 37 4.95 -1.43 -0.44
N VAL A 38 4.08 -0.62 0.16
CA VAL A 38 3.98 0.83 -0.05
C VAL A 38 4.25 1.64 1.21
N LYS A 39 4.87 1.05 2.24
CA LYS A 39 5.29 1.75 3.47
C LYS A 39 6.12 3.02 3.20
N VAL A 40 6.14 3.93 4.16
CA VAL A 40 6.90 5.19 4.13
C VAL A 40 6.54 6.02 2.89
N ASN A 41 5.25 6.30 2.70
CA ASN A 41 4.74 7.08 1.56
C ASN A 41 5.16 6.48 0.19
N ALA A 42 5.01 5.16 0.04
CA ALA A 42 5.51 4.40 -1.10
C ALA A 42 7.00 4.66 -1.38
N TYR A 43 7.84 4.53 -0.35
CA TYR A 43 9.27 4.79 -0.43
C TYR A 43 9.59 6.22 -0.92
N GLY A 44 8.73 7.18 -0.59
CA GLY A 44 8.84 8.58 -1.00
C GLY A 44 8.22 8.95 -2.36
N HIS A 45 7.59 8.00 -3.07
CA HIS A 45 7.08 8.21 -4.44
C HIS A 45 5.63 8.71 -4.49
N GLY A 46 4.91 8.73 -3.37
CA GLY A 46 3.50 9.16 -3.32
C GLY A 46 2.57 8.01 -2.98
N PHE A 47 2.02 8.05 -1.77
CA PHE A 47 1.42 6.88 -1.15
C PHE A 47 0.19 6.33 -1.88
N VAL A 48 -0.77 7.21 -2.18
CA VAL A 48 -2.10 6.81 -2.67
C VAL A 48 -2.04 6.43 -4.16
N GLU A 49 -1.37 7.24 -4.97
CA GLU A 49 -1.25 7.09 -6.42
C GLU A 49 -0.48 5.82 -6.78
N ILE A 50 0.63 5.54 -6.08
CA ILE A 50 1.40 4.30 -6.26
C ILE A 50 0.57 3.08 -5.83
N ALA A 51 -0.12 3.15 -4.69
CA ALA A 51 -0.98 2.07 -4.22
C ALA A 51 -2.12 1.76 -5.22
N ARG A 52 -2.81 2.78 -5.74
CA ARG A 52 -3.85 2.60 -6.77
C ARG A 52 -3.28 1.99 -8.04
N THR A 53 -2.14 2.50 -8.50
CA THR A 53 -1.49 2.03 -9.73
C THR A 53 -1.08 0.56 -9.60
N ALA A 54 -0.51 0.18 -8.46
CA ALA A 54 -0.13 -1.20 -8.19
C ALA A 54 -1.36 -2.13 -8.19
N LEU A 55 -2.44 -1.75 -7.50
CA LEU A 55 -3.68 -2.53 -7.46
C LEU A 55 -4.30 -2.68 -8.85
N ALA A 56 -4.41 -1.59 -9.61
CA ALA A 56 -4.94 -1.60 -10.98
C ALA A 56 -4.08 -2.43 -11.95
N SER A 57 -2.80 -2.63 -11.61
CA SER A 57 -1.83 -3.37 -12.43
C SER A 57 -1.70 -4.85 -12.05
N GLY A 58 -2.49 -5.33 -11.07
CA GLY A 58 -2.59 -6.74 -10.71
C GLY A 58 -2.07 -7.10 -9.31
N ALA A 59 -1.60 -6.13 -8.52
CA ALA A 59 -1.42 -6.36 -7.09
C ALA A 59 -2.79 -6.56 -6.42
N THR A 60 -2.85 -7.45 -5.43
CA THR A 60 -4.09 -7.74 -4.68
C THR A 60 -4.00 -7.37 -3.21
N TRP A 61 -2.77 -7.21 -2.73
CA TRP A 61 -2.46 -6.81 -1.37
C TRP A 61 -1.57 -5.57 -1.35
N LEU A 62 -1.68 -4.80 -0.28
CA LEU A 62 -0.77 -3.73 0.07
C LEU A 62 -0.11 -4.03 1.42
N GLY A 63 1.20 -3.80 1.50
CA GLY A 63 1.96 -3.90 2.75
C GLY A 63 2.38 -2.51 3.23
N VAL A 64 2.11 -2.19 4.50
CA VAL A 64 2.49 -0.90 5.13
C VAL A 64 3.25 -1.15 6.44
N ALA A 65 3.95 -0.14 6.95
CA ALA A 65 4.74 -0.29 8.17
C ALA A 65 3.90 -0.18 9.43
N ILE A 66 2.95 0.77 9.46
CA ILE A 66 2.20 1.14 10.67
C ILE A 66 0.69 1.24 10.41
N LEU A 67 -0.10 1.25 11.48
CA LEU A 67 -1.56 1.29 11.38
C LEU A 67 -2.08 2.60 10.76
N ASP A 68 -1.45 3.74 11.04
CA ASP A 68 -1.83 5.05 10.47
C ASP A 68 -1.77 5.05 8.94
N GLU A 69 -0.73 4.44 8.38
CA GLU A 69 -0.55 4.25 6.95
C GLU A 69 -1.70 3.42 6.35
N ALA A 70 -2.07 2.32 7.01
CA ALA A 70 -3.18 1.48 6.57
C ALA A 70 -4.52 2.24 6.62
N LEU A 71 -4.80 2.95 7.71
CA LEU A 71 -6.04 3.72 7.89
C LEU A 71 -6.16 4.85 6.85
N LEU A 72 -5.06 5.52 6.52
CA LEU A 72 -5.06 6.54 5.47
C LEU A 72 -5.42 5.92 4.12
N LEU A 73 -4.78 4.81 3.76
CA LEU A 73 -5.10 4.11 2.51
C LEU A 73 -6.54 3.60 2.48
N CYS A 74 -7.08 3.04 3.56
CA CYS A 74 -8.48 2.61 3.64
C CYS A 74 -9.48 3.73 3.31
N ARG A 75 -9.17 4.98 3.68
CA ARG A 75 -10.04 6.14 3.39
C ARG A 75 -9.96 6.60 1.95
N GLN A 76 -8.83 6.35 1.29
CA GLN A 76 -8.56 6.81 -0.07
C GLN A 76 -8.92 5.73 -1.10
N LEU A 77 -8.65 4.46 -0.81
CA LEU A 77 -8.82 3.34 -1.74
C LEU A 77 -10.24 2.76 -1.70
N THR A 78 -10.57 1.94 -2.71
CA THR A 78 -11.81 1.16 -2.72
C THR A 78 -11.75 0.05 -1.67
N LYS A 79 -12.93 -0.42 -1.20
CA LYS A 79 -13.06 -1.34 -0.05
C LYS A 79 -12.44 -2.72 -0.24
N ASP A 80 -12.02 -3.08 -1.46
CA ASP A 80 -11.58 -4.43 -1.80
C ASP A 80 -10.06 -4.63 -1.65
N ALA A 81 -9.30 -3.56 -1.42
CA ALA A 81 -7.86 -3.65 -1.22
C ALA A 81 -7.52 -4.32 0.12
N LEU A 82 -6.78 -5.43 0.07
CA LEU A 82 -6.31 -6.12 1.27
C LEU A 82 -5.04 -5.43 1.78
N ILE A 83 -5.08 -4.88 2.99
CA ILE A 83 -3.96 -4.13 3.58
C ILE A 83 -3.42 -4.90 4.78
N LEU A 84 -2.12 -5.18 4.77
CA LEU A 84 -1.38 -5.77 5.87
C LEU A 84 -0.46 -4.73 6.52
N VAL A 85 -0.61 -4.55 7.83
CA VAL A 85 0.40 -3.86 8.66
C VAL A 85 1.50 -4.85 8.99
N LEU A 86 2.69 -4.61 8.46
CA LEU A 86 3.86 -5.47 8.63
C LEU A 86 4.45 -5.37 10.04
N GLY A 87 4.33 -4.20 10.67
CA GLY A 87 4.82 -3.93 12.02
C GLY A 87 3.86 -4.36 13.14
N TYR A 88 4.29 -4.13 14.38
CA TYR A 88 3.49 -4.36 15.57
C TYR A 88 2.33 -3.37 15.67
N VAL A 89 1.13 -3.88 15.99
CA VAL A 89 -0.04 -3.07 16.34
C VAL A 89 -0.35 -3.27 17.82
N PRO A 90 -0.30 -2.21 18.65
CA PRO A 90 -0.63 -2.33 20.06
C PRO A 90 -2.06 -2.86 20.32
N PRO A 91 -2.28 -3.74 21.34
CA PRO A 91 -3.57 -4.33 21.66
C PRO A 91 -4.75 -3.35 21.72
N GLN A 92 -4.53 -2.15 22.25
CA GLN A 92 -5.57 -1.12 22.35
C GLN A 92 -6.12 -0.64 20.98
N HIS A 93 -5.41 -0.93 19.88
CA HIS A 93 -5.82 -0.54 18.52
C HIS A 93 -6.36 -1.72 17.69
N LEU A 94 -6.38 -2.95 18.22
CA LEU A 94 -6.86 -4.12 17.48
C LEU A 94 -8.33 -3.99 17.06
N SER A 95 -9.17 -3.41 17.93
CA SER A 95 -10.56 -3.13 17.59
C SER A 95 -10.65 -2.16 16.41
N LEU A 96 -9.89 -1.06 16.41
CA LEU A 96 -9.90 -0.09 15.31
C LEU A 96 -9.44 -0.71 13.98
N ALA A 97 -8.36 -1.48 14.02
CA ALA A 97 -7.83 -2.18 12.85
C ALA A 97 -8.85 -3.20 12.30
N SER A 98 -9.49 -3.98 13.17
CA SER A 98 -10.51 -4.96 12.82
C SER A 98 -11.75 -4.30 12.18
N HIS A 99 -12.29 -3.24 12.77
CA HIS A 99 -13.43 -2.49 12.19
C HIS A 99 -13.10 -1.90 10.81
N SER A 100 -11.84 -1.55 10.58
CA SER A 100 -11.35 -1.01 9.30
C SER A 100 -10.94 -2.11 8.30
N LYS A 101 -11.13 -3.39 8.65
CA LYS A 101 -10.73 -4.56 7.84
C LYS A 101 -9.23 -4.61 7.51
N ILE A 102 -8.39 -4.13 8.42
CA ILE A 102 -6.93 -4.13 8.27
C ILE A 102 -6.38 -5.45 8.82
N THR A 103 -5.53 -6.13 8.03
CA THR A 103 -4.81 -7.33 8.46
C THR A 103 -3.60 -6.91 9.30
N MET A 104 -3.34 -7.64 10.39
CA MET A 104 -2.28 -7.32 11.34
C MET A 104 -1.32 -8.49 11.49
N THR A 105 -0.03 -8.20 11.62
CA THR A 105 0.98 -9.17 12.02
C THR A 105 0.89 -9.43 13.54
N GLY A 106 0.64 -10.69 13.92
CA GLY A 106 0.80 -11.17 15.29
C GLY A 106 2.13 -11.90 15.45
N ILE A 107 2.87 -11.60 16.52
CA ILE A 107 4.19 -12.21 16.80
C ILE A 107 4.22 -12.99 18.12
N SER A 108 3.14 -12.94 18.91
CA SER A 108 3.02 -13.60 20.21
C SER A 108 1.55 -13.94 20.51
N LEU A 109 1.33 -14.97 21.33
CA LEU A 109 0.03 -15.38 21.86
C LEU A 109 -0.27 -14.80 23.25
N ALA A 110 0.70 -14.07 23.83
CA ALA A 110 0.59 -13.45 25.14
C ALA A 110 -0.41 -12.29 25.16
#